data_AF-A0A1I3DAE6-F1
#
_entry.id   AF-A0A1I3DAE6-F1
#
_cell.length_a   1.000
_cell.length_b   1.000
_cell.length_c   1.000
_cell.angle_alpha   90.00
_cell.angle_beta   90.00
_cell.angle_gamma   90.00
#
_symmetry.space_group_name_H-M   'P 1'
#
loop_
_entity.id
_entity.type
_entity.pdbx_description
1 polymer ?
#
loop_
_entity_poly.entity_id
_entity_poly.type
_entity_poly.pdbx_seq_one_letter_code
_entity_poly.pdbx_strand_id
1 'polypeptide(L)'
;MNDKSKMKGILKKFLWIVLTFVFLEALLIAALEVIYTLSEYKLAINTEVIGTHLKETFTHLGDYIQTNWAQKNPFFILGTGVVFIYSVFTHMGKVKKEGWDTEESNAYHGSARWGRPQEVVDNQNFTKKSKKQVQSEFQKSLER
;
A
#
# COMPACT_ATOMS: atom_id res chain seq x y z
N MET A 1 -19.05 8.09 12.58
CA MET A 1 -18.16 7.12 11.91
C MET A 1 -17.03 6.81 12.88
N ASN A 2 -16.87 5.56 13.33
CA ASN A 2 -16.13 5.20 14.56
C ASN A 2 -14.60 5.28 14.37
N ASP A 3 -13.90 6.08 15.18
CA ASP A 3 -12.44 6.29 15.08
C ASP A 3 -11.62 4.99 15.18
N LYS A 4 -12.11 4.04 15.97
CA LYS A 4 -11.48 2.71 16.13
C LYS A 4 -11.39 1.92 14.82
N SER A 5 -12.34 2.08 13.88
CA SER A 5 -12.30 1.34 12.61
C SER A 5 -11.34 1.97 11.60
N LYS A 6 -11.18 3.29 11.61
CA LYS A 6 -10.18 3.99 10.80
C LYS A 6 -8.75 3.62 11.23
N MET A 7 -8.48 3.62 12.54
CA MET A 7 -7.17 3.29 13.09
C MET A 7 -6.74 1.85 12.76
N LYS A 8 -7.66 0.87 12.85
CA LYS A 8 -7.38 -0.51 12.42
C LYS A 8 -7.03 -0.62 10.94
N GLY A 9 -7.69 0.18 10.08
CA GLY A 9 -7.41 0.22 8.65
C GLY A 9 -6.02 0.77 8.34
N ILE A 10 -5.60 1.82 9.04
CA ILE A 10 -4.26 2.43 8.92
C ILE A 10 -3.19 1.45 9.39
N LEU A 11 -3.37 0.83 10.56
CA LEU A 11 -2.42 -0.13 11.11
C LEU A 11 -2.22 -1.33 10.18
N LYS A 12 -3.30 -1.85 9.59
CA LYS A 12 -3.23 -2.95 8.62
C LYS A 12 -2.42 -2.54 7.38
N LYS A 13 -2.62 -1.33 6.85
CA LYS A 13 -1.83 -0.82 5.72
C LYS A 13 -0.35 -0.69 6.07
N PHE A 14 -0.04 -0.14 7.24
CA PHE A 14 1.34 -0.02 7.70
C PHE A 14 2.00 -1.40 7.85
N LEU A 15 1.29 -2.38 8.43
CA LEU A 15 1.78 -3.75 8.53
C LEU A 15 2.12 -4.35 7.16
N TRP A 16 1.27 -4.15 6.15
CA TRP A 16 1.53 -4.62 4.79
C TRP A 16 2.72 -3.94 4.12
N ILE A 17 2.90 -2.64 4.36
CA ILE A 17 4.07 -1.88 3.88
C ILE A 17 5.35 -2.46 4.50
N VAL A 18 5.37 -2.64 5.82
CA VAL A 18 6.54 -3.19 6.54
C VAL A 18 6.84 -4.60 6.07
N LEU A 19 5.82 -5.46 5.93
CA LEU A 19 6.00 -6.83 5.46
C LEU A 19 6.60 -6.88 4.04
N THR A 20 6.10 -6.03 3.16
CA THR A 20 6.59 -5.94 1.78
C THR A 20 8.01 -5.41 1.72
N PHE A 21 8.33 -4.41 2.56
CA PHE A 21 9.67 -3.87 2.69
C PHE A 21 10.67 -4.92 3.15
N VAL A 22 10.38 -5.63 4.24
CA VAL A 22 11.26 -6.69 4.77
C VAL A 22 11.48 -7.81 3.75
N PHE A 23 10.42 -8.20 3.03
CA PHE A 23 10.53 -9.22 1.99
C PHE A 23 11.44 -8.78 0.82
N LEU A 24 11.26 -7.55 0.33
CA LEU A 24 12.08 -7.00 -0.75
C LEU A 24 13.53 -6.77 -0.31
N GLU A 25 13.75 -6.36 0.93
CA GLU A 25 15.10 -6.17 1.49
C GLU A 25 15.85 -7.51 1.57
N ALA A 26 15.18 -8.59 1.98
CA ALA A 26 15.75 -9.93 1.97
C ALA A 26 16.13 -10.38 0.55
N LEU A 27 15.30 -10.08 -0.45
CA LEU A 27 15.63 -10.36 -1.85
C LEU A 27 16.82 -9.53 -2.35
N LEU A 28 16.92 -8.27 -1.92
CA LEU A 28 18.05 -7.41 -2.26
C LEU A 28 19.36 -7.96 -1.69
N ILE A 29 19.37 -8.34 -0.42
CA ILE A 29 20.54 -8.95 0.24
C ILE A 29 20.94 -10.24 -0.49
N ALA A 30 19.98 -11.11 -0.81
CA ALA A 30 20.25 -12.34 -1.54
C ALA A 30 20.85 -12.06 -2.93
N ALA A 31 20.31 -11.07 -3.66
CA ALA A 31 20.82 -10.70 -4.97
C ALA A 31 22.25 -10.13 -4.90
N LEU A 32 22.54 -9.28 -3.92
CA LEU A 32 23.89 -8.74 -3.70
C LEU A 32 24.89 -9.83 -3.37
N GLU A 33 24.53 -10.76 -2.46
CA GLU A 33 25.38 -11.89 -2.12
C GLU A 33 25.69 -12.74 -3.35
N VAL A 34 24.66 -13.10 -4.12
CA VAL A 34 24.83 -13.86 -5.38
C VAL A 34 25.76 -13.12 -6.34
N ILE A 35 25.62 -11.80 -6.50
CA ILE A 35 26.49 -10.99 -7.37
C ILE A 35 27.94 -10.99 -6.86
N TYR A 36 28.17 -10.86 -5.55
CA TYR A 36 29.52 -10.87 -4.99
C TYR A 36 30.17 -12.24 -5.09
N THR A 37 29.45 -13.32 -4.74
CA THR A 37 29.93 -14.69 -4.95
C THR A 37 30.20 -14.96 -6.43
N LEU A 38 29.35 -14.45 -7.33
CA LEU A 38 29.58 -14.53 -8.78
C LEU A 38 30.86 -13.81 -9.21
N SER A 39 31.09 -12.61 -8.67
CA SER A 39 32.28 -11.83 -8.96
C SER A 39 33.56 -12.50 -8.47
N GLU A 40 33.51 -13.17 -7.32
CA GLU A 40 34.66 -13.83 -6.70
C GLU A 40 35.01 -15.15 -7.38
N TYR A 41 34.01 -16.01 -7.62
CA TYR A 41 34.21 -17.36 -8.17
C TYR A 41 34.08 -17.47 -9.70
N LYS A 42 33.67 -16.38 -10.38
CA LYS A 42 33.54 -16.28 -11.85
C LYS A 42 32.76 -17.46 -12.46
N LEU A 43 33.43 -18.30 -13.27
CA LEU A 43 32.84 -19.43 -14.00
C LEU A 43 32.98 -20.78 -13.25
N ALA A 44 33.65 -20.80 -12.09
CA ALA A 44 33.85 -22.00 -11.28
C ALA A 44 32.74 -22.19 -10.22
N ILE A 45 31.54 -21.69 -10.52
CA ILE A 45 30.44 -21.61 -9.56
C ILE A 45 29.67 -22.91 -9.53
N ASN A 46 29.57 -23.46 -8.33
CA ASN A 46 28.67 -24.54 -8.03
C ASN A 46 27.45 -23.97 -7.28
N THR A 47 26.25 -24.48 -7.57
CA THR A 47 25.00 -24.11 -6.91
C THR A 47 25.05 -24.33 -5.39
N GLU A 48 25.85 -25.29 -4.94
CA GLU A 48 26.07 -25.57 -3.52
C GLU A 48 26.82 -24.44 -2.80
N VAL A 49 27.77 -23.79 -3.48
CA VAL A 49 28.56 -22.67 -2.92
C VAL A 49 27.65 -21.46 -2.71
N ILE A 50 26.85 -21.11 -3.72
CA ILE A 50 25.87 -20.02 -3.60
C ILE A 50 24.86 -20.30 -2.46
N GLY A 51 24.34 -21.54 -2.38
CA GLY A 51 23.41 -21.92 -1.33
C GLY A 51 24.01 -21.81 0.08
N THR A 52 25.29 -22.16 0.22
CA THR A 52 26.00 -22.09 1.50
C THR A 52 26.24 -20.64 1.92
N HIS A 53 26.74 -19.80 1.01
CA HIS A 53 26.95 -18.38 1.27
C HIS A 53 25.64 -17.66 1.61
N LEU A 54 24.56 -17.92 0.86
CA LEU A 54 23.25 -17.36 1.20
C LEU A 54 22.79 -17.80 2.58
N LYS A 55 22.91 -19.09 2.91
CA LYS A 55 22.50 -19.59 4.23
C LYS A 55 23.30 -18.93 5.36
N GLU A 56 24.60 -18.74 5.17
CA GLU A 56 25.47 -18.08 6.13
C GLU A 56 25.09 -16.60 6.29
N THR A 57 24.89 -15.88 5.18
CA THR A 57 24.42 -14.49 5.18
C THR A 57 23.06 -14.34 5.85
N PHE A 58 22.12 -15.26 5.62
CA PHE A 58 20.80 -15.26 6.27
C PHE A 58 20.87 -15.59 7.78
N THR A 59 21.87 -16.37 8.20
CA THR A 59 22.10 -16.68 9.62
C THR A 59 22.73 -15.48 10.35
N HIS A 60 23.56 -14.71 9.64
CA HIS A 60 24.27 -13.54 10.15
C HIS A 60 23.78 -12.22 9.53
N LEU A 61 22.47 -12.09 9.33
CA LEU A 61 21.85 -10.91 8.70
C LEU A 61 22.24 -9.58 9.38
N GLY A 62 22.27 -9.56 10.71
CA GLY A 62 22.62 -8.37 11.48
C GLY A 62 24.03 -7.88 11.16
N ASP A 63 24.99 -8.80 11.15
CA ASP A 63 26.40 -8.51 10.85
C ASP A 63 26.58 -8.09 9.40
N TYR A 64 25.86 -8.73 8.45
CA TYR A 64 25.89 -8.36 7.04
C TYR A 64 25.38 -6.93 6.81
N ILE A 65 24.25 -6.57 7.41
CA ILE A 65 23.67 -5.22 7.32
C ILE A 65 24.63 -4.20 7.94
N GLN A 66 25.15 -4.48 9.14
CA GLN A 66 26.08 -3.59 9.82
C GLN A 66 27.36 -3.38 9.01
N THR A 67 27.89 -4.44 8.40
CA THR A 67 29.10 -4.38 7.58
C THR A 67 28.87 -3.57 6.32
N ASN A 68 27.78 -3.83 5.58
CA ASN A 68 27.45 -3.08 4.37
C ASN A 68 27.15 -1.60 4.65
N TRP A 69 26.57 -1.30 5.81
CA TRP A 69 26.36 0.07 6.28
C TRP A 69 27.68 0.77 6.65
N ALA A 70 28.55 0.10 7.41
CA ALA A 70 29.84 0.63 7.81
C ALA A 70 30.78 0.87 6.61
N GLN A 71 30.75 -0.04 5.64
CA GLN A 71 31.50 0.07 4.38
C GLN A 71 30.87 1.06 3.40
N LYS A 72 29.70 1.63 3.72
CA LYS A 72 28.93 2.52 2.86
C LYS A 72 28.74 1.95 1.46
N ASN A 73 28.38 0.66 1.39
CA ASN A 73 28.22 -0.03 0.12
C ASN A 73 27.14 0.69 -0.72
N PRO A 74 27.50 1.28 -1.87
CA PRO A 74 26.58 2.10 -2.65
C PRO A 74 25.40 1.29 -3.18
N PHE A 75 25.62 0.01 -3.53
CA PHE A 75 24.54 -0.85 -4.03
C PHE A 75 23.54 -1.19 -2.94
N PHE A 76 24.01 -1.44 -1.72
CA PHE A 76 23.13 -1.66 -0.57
C PHE A 76 22.33 -0.41 -0.25
N ILE A 77 22.98 0.75 -0.10
CA ILE A 77 22.29 2.01 0.27
C ILE A 77 21.26 2.44 -0.79
N LEU A 78 21.65 2.44 -2.07
CA LEU A 78 20.74 2.78 -3.16
C LEU A 78 19.62 1.75 -3.28
N GLY A 79 19.97 0.47 -3.13
CA GLY A 79 19.05 -0.65 -3.12
C GLY A 79 17.95 -0.52 -2.07
N THR A 80 18.34 -0.40 -0.80
CA THR A 80 17.44 -0.19 0.34
C THR A 80 16.57 1.06 0.13
N GLY A 81 17.15 2.15 -0.39
CA GLY A 81 16.41 3.37 -0.72
C GLY A 81 15.29 3.14 -1.76
N VAL A 82 15.61 2.44 -2.86
CA VAL A 82 14.63 2.08 -3.90
C VAL A 82 13.57 1.14 -3.35
N VAL A 83 13.96 0.12 -2.58
CA VAL A 83 13.05 -0.83 -1.94
C VAL A 83 12.07 -0.13 -1.01
N PHE A 84 12.56 0.83 -0.21
CA PHE A 84 11.72 1.63 0.67
C PHE A 84 10.68 2.44 -0.11
N ILE A 85 11.13 3.20 -1.12
CA ILE A 85 10.24 4.02 -1.96
C ILE A 85 9.20 3.14 -2.64
N TYR A 86 9.61 2.01 -3.21
CA TYR A 86 8.71 1.09 -3.90
C TYR A 86 7.69 0.46 -2.95
N SER A 87 8.10 0.07 -1.74
CA SER A 87 7.21 -0.52 -0.74
C SER A 87 6.12 0.46 -0.29
N VAL A 88 6.48 1.74 -0.15
CA VAL A 88 5.50 2.80 0.14
C VAL A 88 4.61 3.05 -1.06
N PHE A 89 5.18 3.23 -2.25
CA PHE A 89 4.45 3.58 -3.48
C PHE A 89 3.42 2.52 -3.89
N THR A 90 3.76 1.24 -3.78
CA THR A 90 2.84 0.13 -4.08
C THR A 90 1.60 0.10 -3.19
N HIS A 91 1.70 0.64 -1.98
CA HIS A 91 0.62 0.68 -1.00
C HIS A 91 -0.02 2.07 -0.86
N MET A 92 0.57 3.11 -1.46
CA MET A 92 -0.12 4.36 -1.69
C MET A 92 -1.30 4.07 -2.59
N GLY A 93 -2.52 4.35 -2.09
CA GLY A 93 -3.74 4.02 -2.79
C GLY A 93 -3.70 4.57 -4.21
N LYS A 94 -4.03 3.74 -5.20
CA LYS A 94 -4.17 4.22 -6.58
C LYS A 94 -5.12 5.40 -6.53
N VAL A 95 -4.64 6.58 -6.96
CA VAL A 95 -5.56 7.66 -7.35
C VAL A 95 -6.46 7.01 -8.37
N LYS A 96 -7.74 6.84 -8.05
CA LYS A 96 -8.71 6.34 -9.03
C LYS A 96 -8.54 7.27 -10.22
N LYS A 97 -7.99 6.77 -11.33
CA LYS A 97 -8.11 7.48 -12.59
C LYS A 97 -9.61 7.58 -12.78
N GLU A 98 -10.15 8.79 -12.71
CA GLU A 98 -11.52 9.03 -13.10
C GLU A 98 -11.63 8.49 -14.52
N GLY A 99 -12.41 7.42 -14.68
CA GLY A 99 -12.62 6.80 -15.98
C GLY A 99 -13.43 7.74 -16.86
N TRP A 100 -13.81 7.24 -18.03
CA TRP A 100 -14.69 7.89 -19.00
C TRP A 100 -16.00 8.47 -18.40
N ASP A 101 -16.37 8.10 -17.17
CA ASP A 101 -17.47 8.69 -16.39
C ASP A 101 -17.21 10.14 -15.91
N THR A 102 -16.08 10.76 -16.27
CA THR A 102 -15.85 12.18 -15.96
C THR A 102 -16.77 13.12 -16.72
N GLU A 103 -17.42 12.65 -17.80
CA GLU A 103 -18.41 13.40 -18.57
C GLU A 103 -19.70 13.66 -17.76
N GLU A 104 -20.10 12.74 -16.86
CA GLU A 104 -21.24 12.94 -15.97
C GLU A 104 -20.94 13.93 -14.83
N SER A 105 -19.69 13.98 -14.36
CA SER A 105 -19.29 14.91 -13.29
C SER A 105 -18.93 16.30 -13.80
N ASN A 106 -18.32 16.39 -14.99
CA ASN A 106 -17.82 17.63 -15.59
C ASN A 106 -18.67 18.01 -16.81
N ALA A 107 -19.98 18.16 -16.57
CA ALA A 107 -20.93 18.72 -17.53
C ALA A 107 -20.45 20.10 -18.05
N TYR A 108 -19.72 20.11 -19.16
CA TYR A 108 -19.32 21.33 -19.85
C TYR A 108 -20.56 21.90 -20.55
N HIS A 109 -20.95 23.11 -20.14
CA HIS A 109 -21.95 23.95 -20.80
C HIS A 109 -23.34 23.30 -20.97
N GLY A 110 -24.12 23.28 -19.87
CA GLY A 110 -25.58 23.14 -19.94
C GLY A 110 -26.13 21.72 -19.93
N SER A 111 -25.31 20.67 -19.78
CA SER A 111 -25.83 19.33 -19.53
C SER A 111 -26.27 19.17 -18.07
N ALA A 112 -27.55 18.84 -17.87
CA ALA A 112 -28.09 18.53 -16.56
C ALA A 112 -27.46 17.22 -16.06
N ARG A 113 -26.65 17.31 -15.00
CA ARG A 113 -26.17 16.12 -14.26
C ARG A 113 -27.14 15.77 -13.14
N TRP A 114 -27.26 14.48 -12.84
CA TRP A 114 -27.96 14.04 -11.64
C TRP A 114 -27.25 14.59 -10.39
N GLY A 115 -28.03 15.17 -9.48
CA GLY A 115 -27.52 15.67 -8.21
C GLY A 115 -26.94 14.54 -7.36
N ARG A 116 -25.76 14.74 -6.78
CA ARG A 116 -25.17 13.75 -5.87
C ARG A 116 -25.98 13.71 -4.58
N PRO A 117 -26.10 12.55 -3.90
CA PRO A 117 -26.83 12.48 -2.63
C PRO A 117 -26.35 13.46 -1.55
N GLN A 118 -25.07 13.88 -1.62
CA GLN A 118 -24.50 14.87 -0.71
C GLN A 118 -24.93 16.31 -1.02
N GLU A 119 -25.34 16.59 -2.25
CA GLU A 119 -25.82 17.91 -2.70
C GLU A 119 -27.33 18.06 -2.45
N VAL A 120 -28.06 16.94 -2.37
CA VAL A 120 -29.50 16.93 -2.12
C VAL A 120 -29.82 16.94 -0.61
N VAL A 121 -28.99 16.28 0.20
CA VAL A 121 -29.21 16.18 1.66
C VAL A 121 -28.65 17.42 2.36
N ASP A 122 -29.52 18.41 2.56
CA ASP A 122 -29.19 19.70 3.16
C ASP A 122 -29.54 19.80 4.66
N ASN A 123 -30.03 18.73 5.28
CA ASN A 123 -30.55 18.73 6.67
C ASN A 123 -31.68 19.73 6.99
N GLN A 124 -32.04 20.61 6.05
CA GLN A 124 -33.17 21.53 6.15
C GLN A 124 -34.42 20.95 5.45
N ASN A 125 -34.30 20.59 4.17
CA ASN A 125 -35.42 20.06 3.37
C ASN A 125 -35.37 18.53 3.19
N PHE A 126 -34.17 17.97 3.00
CA PHE A 126 -33.97 16.54 2.83
C PHE A 126 -32.99 16.02 3.87
N THR A 127 -33.45 15.05 4.68
CA THR A 127 -32.64 14.40 5.71
C THR A 127 -32.42 12.94 5.35
N LYS A 128 -31.20 12.45 5.57
CA LYS A 128 -30.88 11.04 5.31
C LYS A 128 -31.36 10.16 6.46
N LYS A 129 -32.49 9.48 6.27
CA LYS A 129 -33.04 8.52 7.24
C LYS A 129 -32.90 7.08 6.76
N SER A 130 -32.80 6.15 7.70
CA SER A 130 -32.83 4.71 7.38
C SER A 130 -34.24 4.26 7.00
N LYS A 131 -34.35 3.19 6.19
CA LYS A 131 -35.65 2.63 5.75
C LYS A 131 -36.61 2.36 6.92
N LYS A 132 -36.07 1.85 8.04
CA LYS A 132 -36.84 1.57 9.26
C LYS A 132 -37.41 2.83 9.90
N GLN A 133 -36.63 3.92 9.94
CA GLN A 133 -37.06 5.20 10.48
C GLN A 133 -38.18 5.82 9.62
N VAL A 134 -38.00 5.81 8.30
CA VAL A 134 -39.01 6.31 7.35
C VAL A 134 -40.32 5.54 7.50
N GLN A 135 -40.26 4.21 7.56
CA GLN A 135 -41.44 3.36 7.75
C GLN A 135 -42.16 3.66 9.08
N SER A 136 -41.39 3.82 10.17
CA SER A 136 -41.99 4.12 11.48
C SER A 136 -42.63 5.51 11.55
N GLU A 137 -42.04 6.51 10.91
CA GLU A 137 -42.62 7.86 10.86
C GLU A 137 -43.86 7.91 9.97
N PHE A 138 -43.83 7.21 8.83
CA PHE A 138 -44.99 7.06 7.95
C PHE A 138 -46.16 6.40 8.68
N GLN A 139 -45.91 5.28 9.37
CA GLN A 139 -46.97 4.59 10.11
C GLN A 139 -47.56 5.45 11.22
N LYS A 140 -46.72 6.20 11.95
CA LYS A 140 -47.20 7.19 12.93
C LYS A 140 -48.03 8.32 12.32
N SER A 141 -47.77 8.70 11.06
CA SER A 141 -48.55 9.75 10.40
C SER A 141 -49.96 9.28 9.99
N LEU A 142 -50.18 7.97 9.86
CA LEU A 142 -51.47 7.37 9.52
C LEU A 142 -52.37 7.13 10.74
N GLU A 143 -51.80 7.13 11.95
CA GLU A 143 -52.52 6.96 13.21
C GLU A 143 -53.02 8.31 13.79
N ARG A 144 -52.86 9.40 13.03
CA ARG A 144 -53.28 10.75 13.38
C ARG A 144 -54.50 11.17 12.57
#